data_AF-A0A929VBT6-F1
#
_entry.id   AF-A0A929VBT6-F1
#
_cell.length_a   1.000
_cell.length_b   1.000
_cell.length_c   1.000
_cell.angle_alpha   90.00
_cell.angle_beta   90.00
_cell.angle_gamma   90.00
#
_symmetry.space_group_name_H-M   'P 1'
#
loop_
_entity.id
_entity.type
_entity.pdbx_description
1 polymer ?
#
loop_
_entity_poly.entity_id
_entity_poly.type
_entity_poly.pdbx_seq_one_letter_code
_entity_poly.pdbx_strand_id
1 'polypeptide(L)' 'MAYDSKDTAAFKGVWVFCEQRGGEIGSISYQLLSEGRKLANDLGAELCGVLLGSGIPEEEIKKLGGYGADK' A
#
# COMPACT_ATOMS: atom_id res chain seq x y z
N MET A 1 -15.06 -18.67 11.25
CA MET A 1 -14.54 -17.95 12.43
C MET A 1 -15.33 -16.66 12.57
N ALA A 2 -15.80 -16.33 13.77
CA ALA A 2 -16.43 -15.03 14.00
C ALA A 2 -15.36 -13.94 13.97
N TYR A 3 -15.64 -12.80 13.34
CA TYR A 3 -14.76 -11.64 13.35
C TYR A 3 -14.66 -11.07 14.77
N ASP A 4 -13.45 -10.94 15.30
CA ASP A 4 -13.16 -10.27 16.56
C ASP A 4 -12.11 -9.17 16.31
N SER A 5 -12.50 -7.92 16.46
CA SER A 5 -11.60 -6.77 16.25
C SER A 5 -10.53 -6.63 17.33
N LYS A 6 -10.66 -7.36 18.45
CA LYS A 6 -9.69 -7.33 19.56
C LYS A 6 -8.58 -8.35 19.41
N ASP A 7 -8.76 -9.38 18.57
CA ASP A 7 -7.72 -10.36 18.29
C ASP A 7 -6.71 -9.78 17.29
N THR A 8 -5.75 -9.01 17.81
CA THR A 8 -4.75 -8.35 16.97
C THR A 8 -3.83 -9.34 16.25
N ALA A 9 -3.69 -10.57 16.75
CA ALA A 9 -2.87 -11.62 16.13
C ALA A 9 -3.50 -12.19 14.85
N ALA A 10 -4.82 -12.03 14.67
CA ALA A 10 -5.51 -12.44 13.45
C ALA A 10 -5.25 -11.52 12.24
N PHE A 11 -4.67 -10.33 12.45
CA PHE A 11 -4.41 -9.35 11.39
C PHE A 11 -2.94 -9.36 10.98
N LYS A 12 -2.69 -9.36 9.67
CA LYS A 12 -1.34 -9.34 9.08
C LYS A 12 -1.34 -8.50 7.80
N GLY A 13 -0.24 -7.81 7.56
CA GLY A 13 -0.03 -7.03 6.34
C GLY A 13 0.77 -5.76 6.62
N VAL A 14 1.46 -5.26 5.60
CA VAL A 14 2.07 -3.93 5.58
C VAL A 14 1.25 -3.06 4.65
N TRP A 15 0.87 -1.87 5.11
CA TRP A 15 -0.01 -0.97 4.36
C TRP A 15 0.70 0.37 4.18
N VAL A 16 0.77 0.84 2.95
CA VAL A 16 1.36 2.14 2.60
C VAL A 16 0.27 3.03 2.03
N PHE A 17 0.00 4.13 2.71
CA PHE A 17 -0.87 5.17 2.17
C PHE A 17 -0.14 5.96 1.09
N CYS A 18 -0.67 5.93 -0.13
CA CYS A 18 -0.13 6.61 -1.30
C CYS A 18 -0.84 7.96 -1.45
N GLU A 19 -0.26 9.02 -0.90
CA GLU A 19 -0.84 10.36 -0.97
C GLU A 19 -0.84 10.87 -2.43
N GLN A 20 -1.98 11.46 -2.83
CA GLN A 20 -2.12 12.19 -4.09
C GLN A 20 -2.57 13.63 -3.84
N ARG A 21 -2.10 14.54 -4.68
CA ARG A 21 -2.55 15.94 -4.71
C ARG A 21 -2.83 16.32 -6.16
N GLY A 22 -4.08 16.72 -6.44
CA GLY A 22 -4.49 17.09 -7.80
C GLY A 22 -4.42 15.95 -8.82
N GLY A 23 -4.52 14.69 -8.38
CA GLY A 23 -4.37 13.51 -9.24
C GLY A 23 -2.92 13.06 -9.42
N GLU A 24 -1.94 13.79 -8.89
CA GLU A 24 -0.53 13.39 -8.94
C GLU A 24 -0.13 12.68 -7.64
N ILE A 25 0.50 11.51 -7.77
CA ILE A 25 0.97 10.74 -6.63
C ILE A 25 2.33 11.28 -6.19
N GLY A 26 2.45 11.60 -4.90
CA GLY A 26 3.70 12.08 -4.33
C GLY A 26 4.82 11.05 -4.46
N SER A 27 6.02 11.50 -4.83
CA SER A 27 7.17 10.60 -5.05
C SER A 27 7.57 9.81 -3.79
N ILE A 28 7.23 10.32 -2.60
CA ILE A 28 7.45 9.65 -1.32
C ILE A 28 6.66 8.32 -1.23
N SER A 29 5.49 8.24 -1.84
CA SER A 29 4.65 7.03 -1.85
C SER A 29 5.38 5.84 -2.48
N TYR A 30 6.13 6.09 -3.58
CA TYR A 30 6.93 5.05 -4.25
C TYR A 30 8.11 4.57 -3.39
N GLN A 31 8.75 5.48 -2.66
CA GLN A 31 9.85 5.13 -1.75
C GLN A 31 9.34 4.31 -0.56
N LEU A 32 8.19 4.71 0.00
CA LEU A 32 7.54 3.98 1.08
C LEU A 32 7.07 2.60 0.65
N LEU A 33 6.55 2.45 -0.57
CA LEU A 33 6.25 1.12 -1.12
C LEU A 33 7.51 0.25 -1.24
N SER A 34 8.60 0.82 -1.73
CA SER A 34 9.86 0.09 -1.88
C SER A 34 10.45 -0.37 -0.54
N GLU A 35 10.45 0.48 0.49
CA GLU A 35 10.88 0.08 1.84
C GLU A 35 9.85 -0.83 2.53
N GLY A 36 8.56 -0.58 2.31
CA GLY A 36 7.47 -1.43 2.78
C GLY A 36 7.57 -2.85 2.23
N ARG A 37 8.07 -3.03 1.01
CA ARG A 37 8.31 -4.36 0.42
C ARG A 37 9.38 -5.13 1.19
N LYS A 38 10.46 -4.47 1.62
CA LYS A 38 11.49 -5.09 2.45
C LYS A 38 10.90 -5.52 3.79
N LEU A 39 10.17 -4.64 4.46
CA LEU A 39 9.50 -4.95 5.73
C LEU A 39 8.50 -6.10 5.58
N ALA A 40 7.70 -6.10 4.52
CA ALA A 40 6.72 -7.15 4.24
C ALA A 40 7.41 -8.52 4.00
N ASN A 41 8.58 -8.53 3.35
CA ASN A 41 9.39 -9.74 3.21
C ASN A 41 9.90 -10.25 4.57
N ASP A 42 10.44 -9.36 5.41
CA ASP A 42 10.95 -9.72 6.73
C ASP A 42 9.84 -10.29 7.63
N LEU A 43 8.61 -9.80 7.49
CA LEU A 43 7.42 -10.27 8.22
C LEU A 43 6.71 -11.46 7.55
N GLY A 44 7.13 -11.86 6.35
CA GLY A 44 6.43 -12.84 5.50
C GLY A 44 4.96 -12.47 5.28
N ALA A 45 4.69 -11.19 5.03
CA ALA A 45 3.36 -10.59 4.89
C ALA A 45 3.16 -9.99 3.48
N GLU A 46 1.90 -9.69 3.14
CA GLU A 46 1.57 -8.93 1.93
C GLU A 46 1.76 -7.43 2.16
N LEU A 47 2.14 -6.72 1.10
CA LEU A 47 2.17 -5.27 1.02
C LEU A 47 0.96 -4.76 0.24
N CYS A 48 0.18 -3.85 0.84
CA CYS A 48 -0.93 -3.17 0.17
C CYS A 48 -0.65 -1.67 0.00
N GLY A 49 -0.81 -1.16 -1.22
CA GLY A 49 -0.79 0.27 -1.52
C GLY A 49 -2.20 0.85 -1.47
N VAL A 50 -2.46 1.79 -0.56
CA VAL A 50 -3.78 2.42 -0.41
C VAL A 50 -3.77 3.80 -1.05
N LEU A 51 -4.48 3.95 -2.17
CA LEU A 51 -4.67 5.23 -2.85
C LEU A 51 -6.13 5.69 -2.67
N LEU A 52 -6.32 6.91 -2.17
CA LEU A 52 -7.65 7.51 -1.97
C LEU A 52 -7.82 8.74 -2.86
N GLY A 53 -8.88 8.75 -3.66
CA GLY A 53 -9.23 9.88 -4.52
C GLY A 53 -10.11 9.48 -5.69
N SER A 54 -10.45 10.45 -6.53
CA SER A 54 -11.30 10.29 -7.71
C SER A 54 -10.70 11.02 -8.90
N GLY A 55 -10.85 10.47 -10.10
CA GLY A 55 -10.33 11.09 -11.33
C GLY A 55 -8.79 11.10 -11.41
N ILE A 56 -8.14 10.19 -10.68
CA ILE A 56 -6.69 10.01 -10.75
C ILE A 56 -6.38 9.35 -12.11
N PRO A 57 -5.43 9.88 -12.89
CA PRO A 57 -5.07 9.30 -14.18
C PRO A 57 -4.61 7.84 -14.05
N GLU A 58 -5.03 6.97 -14.97
CA GLU A 58 -4.74 5.53 -14.90
C GLU A 58 -3.22 5.25 -14.95
N GLU A 59 -2.47 6.08 -15.67
CA GLU A 59 -1.02 6.04 -15.75
C GLU A 59 -0.34 6.31 -14.40
N GLU A 60 -0.90 7.17 -13.55
CA GLU A 60 -0.38 7.41 -12.20
C GLU A 60 -0.64 6.17 -11.32
N ILE A 61 -1.83 5.59 -11.41
CA ILE A 61 -2.18 4.38 -10.65
C ILE A 61 -1.27 3.21 -11.05
N LYS A 62 -1.02 3.02 -12.35
CA LYS A 62 -0.16 1.95 -12.86
C LYS A 62 1.28 2.05 -12.37
N LYS A 63 1.80 3.26 -12.10
CA LYS A 63 3.15 3.43 -11.55
C LYS A 63 3.28 2.75 -10.20
N LEU A 64 2.27 2.81 -9.33
CA LEU A 64 2.31 2.20 -7.99
C LEU A 64 2.58 0.69 -8.03
N GLY A 65 1.98 -0.04 -8.98
CA GLY A 65 2.17 -1.48 -9.14
C GLY A 65 3.63 -1.89 -9.41
N GLY A 66 4.45 -0.97 -9.96
CA GLY A 66 5.87 -1.21 -10.23
C GLY A 66 6.78 -1.14 -9.00
N TYR A 67 6.30 -0.65 -7.85
CA TYR A 67 7.13 -0.41 -6.65
C TYR A 67 6.91 -1.45 -5.54
N GLY A 68 6.33 -2.60 -5.87
CA GLY A 68 6.35 -3.80 -5.02
C GLY A 68 5.08 -4.08 -4.20
N ALA A 69 4.00 -3.32 -4.41
CA ALA A 69 2.70 -3.65 -3.82
C ALA A 69 2.17 -4.99 -4.38
N ASP A 70 1.67 -5.86 -3.51
CA ASP A 70 0.97 -7.09 -3.90
C ASP A 70 -0.51 -6.81 -4.22
N LYS A 71 -1.06 -5.76 -3.60
CA LYS A 71 -2.46 -5.34 -3.65
C LYS A 71 -2.61 -3.84 -3.73
#